data_AF-A0A819QRD2-F1
#
_entry.id   AF-A0A819QRD2-F1
#
_cell.length_a   1.000
_cell.length_b   1.000
_cell.length_c   1.000
_cell.angle_alpha   90.00
_cell.angle_beta   90.00
_cell.angle_gamma   90.00
#
_symmetry.space_group_name_H-M   'P 1'
#
loop_
_entity.id
_entity.type
_entity.pdbx_description
1 polymer ?
#
loop_
_entity_poly.entity_id
_entity_poly.type
_entity_poly.pdbx_seq_one_letter_code
_entity_poly.pdbx_strand_id
1 'polypeptide(L)'
;MFTNGIPLAQIDNENDSKLHTLVLRNDFNSNKLFKAVKVVRRDNEDVFEDSNGDANFTSDQRQFQNETLSAHHFYRARHCAQPLQLNDTLSRSAQDFAQQLADTNQFHHSGTEGVGENLYMASNSNGIKINGSAAVTAWYNEIKDYNFNNGSFSMATGHFTQVVWIKTRSIGVGIAYGNEDTSVYVVVRYSPPGNYEGQYQENVRPEGSC
;
A
#
# COMPACT_ATOMS: atom_id res chain seq x y z
N MET A 1 46.70 19.95 5.80
CA MET A 1 46.17 20.57 4.57
C MET A 1 46.38 19.56 3.45
N PHE A 2 45.38 18.73 3.18
CA PHE A 2 45.42 17.75 2.09
C PHE A 2 44.42 18.20 1.03
N THR A 3 44.92 18.66 -0.11
CA THR A 3 44.14 18.97 -1.30
C THR A 3 43.95 17.68 -2.09
N ASN A 4 42.82 16.99 -1.89
CA ASN A 4 42.40 15.90 -2.78
C ASN A 4 41.50 16.48 -3.87
N GLY A 5 42.12 16.88 -4.98
CA GLY A 5 41.41 17.15 -6.23
C GLY A 5 40.89 15.83 -6.80
N ILE A 6 39.58 15.66 -6.83
CA ILE A 6 38.89 14.59 -7.55
C ILE A 6 39.08 14.87 -9.05
N PRO A 7 39.44 13.88 -9.90
CA PRO A 7 39.45 14.10 -11.33
C PRO A 7 38.01 14.26 -11.83
N LEU A 8 37.73 15.39 -12.47
CA LEU A 8 36.54 15.57 -13.30
C LEU A 8 36.64 14.60 -14.49
N ALA A 9 35.76 13.59 -14.52
CA ALA A 9 35.57 12.79 -15.72
C ALA A 9 34.89 13.67 -16.79
N GLN A 10 35.50 13.75 -17.97
CA GLN A 10 34.95 14.42 -19.14
C GLN A 10 33.60 13.78 -19.53
N ILE A 11 32.63 14.64 -19.82
CA ILE A 11 31.38 14.24 -20.48
C ILE A 11 31.67 14.24 -21.97
N ASP A 12 31.86 13.07 -22.56
CA ASP A 12 31.83 12.92 -24.02
C ASP A 12 30.38 13.00 -24.48
N ASN A 13 30.06 14.12 -25.12
CA ASN A 13 28.78 14.37 -25.78
C ASN A 13 28.84 13.71 -27.16
N GLU A 14 28.45 12.45 -27.26
CA GLU A 14 28.15 11.84 -28.56
C GLU A 14 26.74 11.24 -28.58
N ASN A 15 26.00 11.70 -29.59
CA ASN A 15 24.70 11.24 -30.03
C ASN A 15 24.77 9.73 -30.34
N ASP A 16 24.38 8.86 -29.42
CA ASP A 16 23.96 7.50 -29.78
C ASP A 16 22.89 6.95 -28.83
N SER A 17 21.87 6.38 -29.45
CA SER A 17 20.63 5.81 -28.90
C SER A 17 20.80 4.54 -28.04
N LYS A 18 21.81 4.47 -27.17
CA LYS A 18 22.12 3.25 -26.42
C LYS A 18 21.95 3.39 -24.92
N LEU A 19 21.01 2.59 -24.40
CA LEU A 19 20.83 2.14 -23.02
C LEU A 19 22.07 2.35 -22.14
N HIS A 20 22.00 3.27 -21.19
CA HIS A 20 23.02 3.41 -20.14
C HIS A 20 22.69 2.47 -18.98
N THR A 21 23.44 1.36 -18.87
CA THR A 21 23.45 0.55 -17.65
C THR A 21 24.25 1.31 -16.58
N LEU A 22 23.57 1.98 -15.66
CA LEU A 22 24.21 2.61 -14.50
C LEU A 22 24.41 1.57 -13.40
N VAL A 23 25.66 1.15 -13.16
CA VAL A 23 26.01 0.30 -12.01
C VAL A 23 26.37 1.21 -10.84
N LEU A 24 25.42 1.50 -9.95
CA LEU A 24 25.72 2.19 -8.71
C LEU A 24 26.50 1.25 -7.78
N ARG A 25 27.70 1.65 -7.35
CA ARG A 25 28.54 0.90 -6.41
C ARG A 25 28.31 1.37 -4.97
N ASN A 26 27.94 0.40 -4.14
CA ASN A 26 27.83 0.30 -2.68
C ASN A 26 28.25 1.46 -1.77
N ASP A 27 27.42 1.69 -0.76
CA ASP A 27 27.86 1.97 0.60
C ASP A 27 28.22 0.67 1.35
N PHE A 28 29.34 0.72 2.06
CA PHE A 28 29.96 -0.38 2.83
C PHE A 28 29.11 -0.74 4.06
N ASN A 29 28.27 -1.81 4.02
CA ASN A 29 28.03 -2.74 5.17
C ASN A 29 26.88 -3.77 5.02
N SER A 30 26.57 -4.30 3.83
CA SER A 30 25.70 -5.48 3.79
C SER A 30 26.14 -6.50 2.74
N ASN A 31 26.22 -7.77 3.13
CA ASN A 31 26.46 -8.93 2.26
C ASN A 31 25.23 -9.23 1.37
N LYS A 32 24.57 -8.20 0.85
CA LYS A 32 23.42 -8.34 -0.04
C LYS A 32 23.94 -8.34 -1.48
N LEU A 33 23.76 -9.46 -2.17
CA LEU A 33 24.01 -9.57 -3.60
C LEU A 33 22.96 -8.71 -4.33
N PHE A 34 23.35 -7.60 -4.94
CA PHE A 34 22.43 -6.79 -5.74
C PHE A 34 22.34 -7.37 -7.16
N LYS A 35 21.11 -7.68 -7.60
CA LYS A 35 20.82 -8.06 -8.99
C LYS A 35 20.80 -6.79 -9.86
N ALA A 36 21.21 -6.94 -11.12
CA ALA A 36 21.23 -5.87 -12.10
C ALA A 36 19.81 -5.31 -12.31
N VAL A 37 19.65 -4.00 -12.17
CA VAL A 37 18.40 -3.28 -12.43
C VAL A 37 18.50 -2.63 -13.80
N LYS A 38 17.47 -2.80 -14.64
CA LYS A 38 17.38 -2.10 -15.92
C LYS A 38 16.59 -0.80 -15.69
N VAL A 39 17.20 0.34 -15.98
CA VAL A 39 16.50 1.63 -15.97
C VAL A 39 15.88 1.82 -17.35
N VAL A 40 14.56 1.93 -17.41
CA VAL A 40 13.84 2.27 -18.64
C VAL A 40 13.19 3.62 -18.45
N ARG A 41 13.46 4.56 -19.36
CA ARG A 41 12.74 5.84 -19.40
C ARG A 41 11.42 5.65 -20.11
N ARG A 42 10.31 5.83 -19.38
CA ARG A 42 8.99 6.10 -19.95
C ARG A 42 8.49 7.40 -19.32
N ASP A 43 7.99 8.31 -20.16
CA ASP A 43 7.27 9.52 -19.74
C ASP A 43 7.97 10.38 -18.67
N ASN A 44 9.29 10.55 -18.79
CA ASN A 44 10.15 11.35 -17.88
C ASN A 44 10.25 10.84 -16.43
N GLU A 45 9.87 9.60 -16.15
CA GLU A 45 10.14 8.95 -14.87
C GLU A 45 11.11 7.76 -15.02
N ASP A 46 11.99 7.60 -14.03
CA ASP A 46 12.89 6.45 -13.95
C ASP A 46 12.09 5.23 -13.46
N VAL A 47 11.70 4.36 -14.40
CA VAL A 47 11.09 3.07 -14.08
C VAL A 47 12.19 2.03 -13.97
N PHE A 48 12.36 1.49 -12.77
CA PHE A 48 13.21 0.34 -12.53
C PHE A 48 12.45 -0.91 -12.99
N GLU A 49 13.03 -1.72 -13.89
CA GLU A 49 12.48 -3.04 -14.27
C GLU A 49 13.33 -4.16 -13.65
N ASP A 50 12.70 -5.03 -12.84
CA ASP A 50 13.28 -6.34 -12.45
C ASP A 50 13.00 -7.35 -13.57
N SER A 51 14.03 -8.09 -13.93
CA SER A 51 14.07 -9.31 -14.76
C SER A 51 13.00 -10.39 -14.51
N ASN A 52 12.22 -10.32 -13.42
CA ASN A 52 11.21 -11.31 -13.05
C ASN A 52 9.76 -10.96 -13.42
N GLY A 53 9.48 -9.76 -13.95
CA GLY A 53 8.09 -9.36 -14.23
C GLY A 53 7.27 -9.03 -12.97
N ASP A 54 7.93 -8.86 -11.82
CA ASP A 54 7.33 -8.31 -10.60
C ASP A 54 7.12 -6.80 -10.78
N ALA A 55 5.93 -6.31 -10.43
CA ALA A 55 5.56 -4.92 -10.63
C ALA A 55 6.39 -3.98 -9.74
N ASN A 56 7.03 -3.00 -10.35
CA ASN A 56 7.81 -2.02 -9.62
C ASN A 56 6.89 -0.92 -9.08
N PHE A 57 6.55 -1.04 -7.81
CA PHE A 57 5.98 0.07 -7.03
C PHE A 57 7.09 1.10 -6.74
N THR A 58 6.73 2.38 -6.72
CA THR A 58 7.68 3.43 -6.30
C THR A 58 8.12 3.23 -4.84
N SER A 59 9.21 3.87 -4.43
CA SER A 59 9.65 3.87 -3.03
C SER A 59 8.55 4.31 -2.07
N ASP A 60 7.81 5.34 -2.47
CA ASP A 60 6.77 5.98 -1.66
C ASP A 60 5.54 5.08 -1.55
N GLN A 61 5.13 4.45 -2.67
CA GLN A 61 4.10 3.41 -2.64
C GLN A 61 4.55 2.28 -1.71
N ARG A 62 5.76 1.75 -1.88
CA ARG A 62 6.28 0.66 -1.05
C ARG A 62 6.29 0.99 0.44
N GLN A 63 6.71 2.21 0.78
CA GLN A 63 6.66 2.72 2.14
C GLN A 63 5.22 2.75 2.67
N PHE A 64 4.30 3.35 1.91
CA PHE A 64 2.89 3.46 2.29
C PHE A 64 2.24 2.09 2.51
N GLN A 65 2.53 1.11 1.65
CA GLN A 65 2.01 -0.25 1.79
C GLN A 65 2.56 -0.94 3.05
N ASN A 66 3.84 -0.76 3.38
CA ASN A 66 4.44 -1.32 4.59
C ASN A 66 3.89 -0.66 5.88
N GLU A 67 3.65 0.65 5.87
CA GLU A 67 3.01 1.37 6.97
C GLU A 67 1.57 0.89 7.18
N THR A 68 0.83 0.71 6.08
CA THR A 68 -0.54 0.17 6.09
C THR A 68 -0.55 -1.25 6.66
N LEU A 69 0.37 -2.11 6.22
CA LEU A 69 0.50 -3.48 6.74
C LEU A 69 0.82 -3.49 8.24
N SER A 70 1.74 -2.62 8.67
CA SER A 70 2.14 -2.52 10.08
C SER A 70 0.97 -2.07 10.97
N ALA A 71 0.16 -1.11 10.50
CA ALA A 71 -1.04 -0.68 11.20
C ALA A 71 -2.08 -1.81 11.32
N HIS A 72 -2.27 -2.61 10.26
CA HIS A 72 -3.13 -3.80 10.34
C HIS A 72 -2.61 -4.80 11.37
N HIS A 73 -1.30 -5.09 11.40
CA HIS A 73 -0.71 -6.00 12.38
C HIS A 73 -0.94 -5.52 13.81
N PHE A 74 -0.73 -4.22 14.07
CA PHE A 74 -0.95 -3.62 15.38
C PHE A 74 -2.38 -3.85 15.89
N TYR A 75 -3.39 -3.53 15.07
CA TYR A 75 -4.79 -3.70 15.48
C TYR A 75 -5.20 -5.16 15.55
N ARG A 76 -4.80 -5.99 14.57
CA ARG A 76 -5.12 -7.43 14.54
C ARG A 76 -4.59 -8.17 15.76
N ALA A 77 -3.41 -7.80 16.25
CA ALA A 77 -2.84 -8.39 17.46
C ALA A 77 -3.75 -8.21 18.68
N ARG A 78 -4.44 -7.06 18.81
CA ARG A 78 -5.39 -6.78 19.91
C ARG A 78 -6.60 -7.72 19.88
N HIS A 79 -6.92 -8.28 18.71
CA HIS A 79 -8.03 -9.19 18.46
C HIS A 79 -7.59 -10.64 18.24
N CYS A 80 -6.32 -10.95 18.53
CA CYS A 80 -5.74 -12.28 18.39
C CYS A 80 -5.84 -12.83 16.97
N ALA A 81 -5.88 -11.93 15.98
CA ALA A 81 -5.87 -12.24 14.58
C ALA A 81 -4.42 -12.29 14.08
N GLN A 82 -4.10 -13.29 13.27
CA GLN A 82 -2.74 -13.49 12.74
C GLN A 82 -2.29 -12.31 11.86
N PRO A 83 -0.98 -12.01 11.82
CA PRO A 83 -0.45 -10.99 10.92
C PRO A 83 -0.75 -11.33 9.45
N LEU A 84 -0.94 -10.29 8.65
CA LEU A 84 -1.24 -10.40 7.22
C LEU A 84 0.05 -10.37 6.39
N GLN A 85 -0.01 -10.89 5.18
CA GLN A 85 1.05 -10.77 4.18
C GLN A 85 0.66 -9.74 3.11
N LEU A 86 1.61 -8.93 2.70
CA LEU A 86 1.41 -8.06 1.54
C LEU A 86 1.47 -8.88 0.26
N ASN A 87 0.53 -8.64 -0.65
CA ASN A 87 0.41 -9.33 -1.92
C ASN A 87 0.46 -8.31 -3.07
N ASP A 88 1.44 -8.45 -3.95
CA ASP A 88 1.67 -7.48 -5.02
C ASP A 88 0.59 -7.51 -6.11
N THR A 89 -0.03 -8.66 -6.36
CA THR A 89 -1.17 -8.75 -7.29
C THR A 89 -2.38 -8.00 -6.75
N LEU A 90 -2.71 -8.17 -5.47
CA LEU A 90 -3.76 -7.39 -4.82
C LEU A 90 -3.39 -5.90 -4.77
N SER A 91 -2.12 -5.57 -4.54
CA SER A 91 -1.66 -4.19 -4.46
C SER A 91 -1.71 -3.47 -5.80
N ARG A 92 -1.42 -4.15 -6.91
CA ARG A 92 -1.66 -3.62 -8.26
C ARG A 92 -3.13 -3.30 -8.47
N SER A 93 -4.01 -4.27 -8.22
CA SER A 93 -5.46 -4.07 -8.38
C SER A 93 -5.99 -2.94 -7.49
N ALA A 94 -5.49 -2.82 -6.26
CA ALA A 94 -5.83 -1.72 -5.36
C ALA A 94 -5.31 -0.36 -5.88
N GLN A 95 -4.08 -0.33 -6.41
CA GLN A 95 -3.45 0.87 -6.94
C GLN A 95 -4.16 1.38 -8.20
N ASP A 96 -4.48 0.48 -9.14
CA ASP A 96 -5.23 0.79 -10.36
C ASP A 96 -6.60 1.40 -9.99
N PHE A 97 -7.29 0.82 -9.00
CA PHE A 97 -8.58 1.34 -8.56
C PHE A 97 -8.45 2.67 -7.80
N ALA A 98 -7.41 2.84 -6.97
CA ALA A 98 -7.16 4.12 -6.30
C ALA A 98 -6.94 5.24 -7.34
N GLN A 99 -6.18 4.96 -8.40
CA GLN A 99 -5.96 5.90 -9.49
C GLN A 99 -7.27 6.22 -10.23
N GLN A 100 -8.09 5.20 -10.53
CA GLN A 100 -9.41 5.41 -11.12
C GLN A 100 -10.31 6.32 -10.27
N LEU A 101 -10.34 6.14 -8.95
CA LEU A 101 -11.11 7.00 -8.04
C LEU A 101 -10.60 8.45 -8.05
N ALA A 102 -9.28 8.63 -8.09
CA ALA A 102 -8.65 9.95 -8.19
C ALA A 102 -8.95 10.65 -9.52
N ASP A 103 -8.81 9.95 -10.64
CA ASP A 103 -9.03 10.48 -11.99
C ASP A 103 -10.50 10.87 -12.23
N THR A 104 -11.42 10.09 -11.66
CA THR A 104 -12.87 10.30 -11.83
C THR A 104 -13.49 11.18 -10.75
N ASN A 105 -12.75 11.47 -9.68
CA ASN A 105 -13.25 12.12 -8.46
C ASN A 105 -14.53 11.46 -7.92
N GLN A 106 -14.58 10.13 -7.95
CA GLN A 106 -15.70 9.34 -7.42
C GLN A 106 -15.25 8.55 -6.19
N PHE A 107 -16.19 8.25 -5.30
CA PHE A 107 -15.93 7.42 -4.11
C PHE A 107 -16.99 6.32 -4.01
N HIS A 108 -16.67 5.15 -4.54
CA HIS A 108 -17.54 3.98 -4.57
C HIS A 108 -16.70 2.70 -4.57
N HIS A 109 -17.30 1.61 -4.11
CA HIS A 109 -16.67 0.28 -4.14
C HIS A 109 -16.49 -0.23 -5.57
N SER A 110 -15.39 -0.96 -5.82
CA SER A 110 -15.05 -1.45 -7.15
C SER A 110 -16.00 -2.53 -7.69
N GLY A 111 -16.70 -3.24 -6.79
CA GLY A 111 -17.47 -4.43 -7.15
C GLY A 111 -16.60 -5.61 -7.59
N THR A 112 -15.29 -5.60 -7.33
CA THR A 112 -14.40 -6.72 -7.68
C THR A 112 -14.81 -7.97 -6.90
N GLU A 113 -15.23 -9.03 -7.62
CA GLU A 113 -15.66 -10.27 -6.99
C GLU A 113 -14.48 -11.03 -6.33
N GLY A 114 -14.78 -11.75 -5.25
CA GLY A 114 -13.82 -12.65 -4.60
C GLY A 114 -12.72 -11.97 -3.76
N VAL A 115 -12.78 -10.64 -3.59
CA VAL A 115 -11.83 -9.87 -2.76
C VAL A 115 -12.59 -8.95 -1.80
N GLY A 116 -12.09 -8.81 -0.58
CA GLY A 116 -12.61 -7.80 0.34
C GLY A 116 -12.05 -6.43 -0.03
N GLU A 117 -12.73 -5.35 0.38
CA GLU A 117 -12.32 -3.98 0.05
C GLU A 117 -12.68 -3.01 1.16
N ASN A 118 -11.70 -2.20 1.59
CA ASN A 118 -11.93 -0.99 2.36
C ASN A 118 -11.46 0.22 1.55
N LEU A 119 -12.23 1.30 1.61
CA LEU A 119 -11.94 2.56 0.95
C LEU A 119 -11.82 3.69 1.97
N TYR A 120 -10.91 4.61 1.70
CA TYR A 120 -10.74 5.83 2.50
C TYR A 120 -10.52 7.00 1.55
N MET A 121 -11.17 8.12 1.84
CA MET A 121 -10.97 9.37 1.13
C MET A 121 -10.86 10.52 2.14
N ALA A 122 -9.95 11.43 1.87
CA ALA A 122 -9.86 12.70 2.56
C ALA A 122 -9.48 13.81 1.58
N SER A 123 -9.88 15.04 1.90
CA SER A 123 -9.62 16.22 1.06
C SER A 123 -9.21 17.44 1.88
N ASN A 124 -8.29 18.23 1.36
CA ASN A 124 -7.86 19.51 1.91
C ASN A 124 -7.45 20.46 0.78
N SER A 125 -8.04 21.67 0.74
CA SER A 125 -7.74 22.67 -0.30
C SER A 125 -6.29 23.18 -0.30
N ASN A 126 -5.56 22.99 0.81
CA ASN A 126 -4.16 23.39 0.92
C ASN A 126 -3.18 22.23 0.63
N GLY A 127 -3.67 21.15 0.03
CA GLY A 127 -2.95 19.91 -0.16
C GLY A 127 -3.09 18.96 1.03
N ILE A 128 -3.08 17.66 0.73
CA ILE A 128 -3.13 16.58 1.72
C ILE A 128 -2.01 15.59 1.46
N LYS A 129 -1.35 15.14 2.54
CA LYS A 129 -0.45 13.98 2.55
C LYS A 129 -0.78 13.15 3.78
N ILE A 130 -0.88 11.84 3.59
CA ILE A 130 -1.18 10.89 4.65
C ILE A 130 -0.13 9.77 4.65
N ASN A 131 0.05 9.14 5.80
CA ASN A 131 0.83 7.92 5.93
C ASN A 131 -0.09 6.68 5.86
N GLY A 132 0.49 5.49 5.72
CA GLY A 132 -0.27 4.24 5.58
C GLY A 132 -1.14 3.88 6.80
N SER A 133 -0.87 4.48 7.97
CA SER A 133 -1.64 4.19 9.18
C SER A 133 -2.96 4.98 9.29
N ALA A 134 -3.10 6.10 8.56
CA ALA A 134 -4.23 7.02 8.71
C ALA A 134 -5.57 6.34 8.37
N ALA A 135 -5.65 5.68 7.21
CA ALA A 135 -6.86 4.98 6.76
C ALA A 135 -7.21 3.81 7.70
N VAL A 136 -6.23 3.02 8.11
CA VAL A 136 -6.43 1.85 9.00
C VAL A 136 -6.94 2.29 10.37
N THR A 137 -6.39 3.38 10.91
CA THR A 137 -6.85 3.95 12.18
C THR A 137 -8.29 4.43 12.10
N ALA A 138 -8.66 5.11 11.00
CA ALA A 138 -10.02 5.58 10.78
C ALA A 138 -11.02 4.42 10.71
N TRP A 139 -10.71 3.37 9.94
CA TRP A 139 -11.52 2.16 9.86
C TRP A 139 -11.61 1.42 11.19
N TYR A 140 -10.50 1.30 11.92
CA TYR A 140 -10.49 0.61 13.21
C TYR A 140 -11.38 1.31 14.25
N ASN A 141 -11.43 2.65 14.24
CA ASN A 141 -12.20 3.43 15.20
C ASN A 141 -13.72 3.15 15.15
N GLU A 142 -14.22 2.48 14.11
CA GLU A 142 -15.59 1.95 14.05
C GLU A 142 -15.86 0.87 15.12
N ILE A 143 -14.82 0.30 15.75
CA ILE A 143 -14.94 -0.64 16.87
C ILE A 143 -15.88 -0.13 17.98
N LYS A 144 -15.92 1.18 18.21
CA LYS A 144 -16.77 1.83 19.22
C LYS A 144 -18.27 1.60 18.98
N ASP A 145 -18.65 1.32 17.73
CA ASP A 145 -20.03 1.10 17.30
C ASP A 145 -20.34 -0.40 17.10
N TYR A 146 -19.34 -1.28 17.24
CA TYR A 146 -19.50 -2.72 17.01
C TYR A 146 -20.02 -3.47 18.26
N ASN A 147 -21.10 -4.23 18.08
CA ASN A 147 -21.67 -5.07 19.12
C ASN A 147 -21.10 -6.49 19.05
N PHE A 148 -20.13 -6.80 19.92
CA PHE A 148 -19.50 -8.13 20.00
C PHE A 148 -20.46 -9.25 20.42
N ASN A 149 -21.55 -8.96 21.15
CA ASN A 149 -22.52 -9.98 21.58
C ASN A 149 -23.41 -10.46 20.42
N ASN A 150 -23.71 -9.56 19.48
CA ASN A 150 -24.55 -9.82 18.32
C ASN A 150 -23.85 -9.38 17.04
N GLY A 151 -22.68 -9.96 16.80
CA GLY A 151 -21.83 -9.63 15.65
C GLY A 151 -22.58 -9.80 14.33
N SER A 152 -22.72 -8.72 13.58
CA SER A 152 -23.42 -8.65 12.30
C SER A 152 -22.82 -7.53 11.45
N PHE A 153 -23.15 -7.54 10.15
CA PHE A 153 -22.78 -6.44 9.27
C PHE A 153 -23.51 -5.15 9.66
N SER A 154 -22.80 -4.04 9.62
CA SER A 154 -23.40 -2.72 9.55
C SER A 154 -22.54 -1.80 8.68
N MET A 155 -23.16 -0.82 8.04
CA MET A 155 -22.42 0.21 7.29
C MET A 155 -21.49 1.04 8.18
N ALA A 156 -21.73 1.06 9.50
CA ALA A 156 -20.91 1.81 10.46
C ALA A 156 -19.70 1.02 10.97
N THR A 157 -19.64 -0.30 10.74
CA THR A 157 -18.63 -1.18 11.33
C THR A 157 -17.93 -2.11 10.32
N GLY A 158 -18.36 -2.06 9.06
CA GLY A 158 -17.89 -2.95 8.01
C GLY A 158 -16.38 -2.85 7.74
N HIS A 159 -15.79 -1.66 7.89
CA HIS A 159 -14.36 -1.50 7.68
C HIS A 159 -13.57 -2.08 8.85
N PHE A 160 -13.99 -1.81 10.09
CA PHE A 160 -13.39 -2.40 11.29
C PHE A 160 -13.40 -3.93 11.21
N THR A 161 -14.57 -4.53 10.93
CA THR A 161 -14.70 -5.99 10.89
C THR A 161 -13.78 -6.61 9.84
N GLN A 162 -13.59 -5.95 8.69
CA GLN A 162 -12.64 -6.40 7.67
C GLN A 162 -11.17 -6.29 8.12
N VAL A 163 -10.78 -5.20 8.80
CA VAL A 163 -9.41 -5.01 9.32
C VAL A 163 -9.02 -6.17 10.25
N VAL A 164 -9.92 -6.54 11.17
CA VAL A 164 -9.64 -7.53 12.22
C VAL A 164 -10.05 -8.96 11.84
N TRP A 165 -10.61 -9.17 10.65
CA TRP A 165 -11.16 -10.45 10.21
C TRP A 165 -10.13 -11.59 10.32
N ILE A 166 -10.39 -12.56 11.21
CA ILE A 166 -9.41 -13.60 11.56
C ILE A 166 -9.02 -14.44 10.35
N LYS A 167 -9.94 -14.80 9.46
CA LYS A 167 -9.65 -15.67 8.31
C LYS A 167 -8.88 -14.99 7.17
N THR A 168 -8.81 -13.66 7.13
CA THR A 168 -8.01 -12.93 6.13
C THR A 168 -6.52 -13.26 6.28
N ARG A 169 -5.80 -13.41 5.18
CA ARG A 169 -4.39 -13.82 5.15
C ARG A 169 -3.49 -12.81 4.47
N SER A 170 -4.01 -12.12 3.47
CA SER A 170 -3.23 -11.20 2.65
C SER A 170 -3.98 -9.91 2.39
N ILE A 171 -3.22 -8.84 2.20
CA ILE A 171 -3.72 -7.54 1.74
C ILE A 171 -2.98 -7.06 0.51
N GLY A 172 -3.66 -6.23 -0.27
CA GLY A 172 -3.03 -5.35 -1.25
C GLY A 172 -3.43 -3.91 -0.99
N VAL A 173 -2.53 -2.98 -1.25
CA VAL A 173 -2.70 -1.58 -0.86
C VAL A 173 -2.40 -0.66 -2.04
N GLY A 174 -3.31 0.28 -2.31
CA GLY A 174 -3.18 1.32 -3.32
C GLY A 174 -3.44 2.70 -2.72
N ILE A 175 -2.73 3.70 -3.24
CA ILE A 175 -2.93 5.11 -2.88
C ILE A 175 -2.79 5.99 -4.12
N ALA A 176 -3.73 6.91 -4.32
CA ALA A 176 -3.64 7.93 -5.36
C ALA A 176 -4.09 9.28 -4.82
N TYR A 177 -3.50 10.34 -5.35
CA TYR A 177 -3.86 11.72 -5.05
C TYR A 177 -4.64 12.30 -6.23
N GLY A 178 -5.71 13.04 -5.93
CA GLY A 178 -6.45 13.79 -6.93
C GLY A 178 -5.72 15.07 -7.34
N ASN A 179 -6.38 15.89 -8.14
CA ASN A 179 -5.80 17.14 -8.69
C ASN A 179 -5.19 18.02 -7.60
N GLU A 180 -3.99 18.54 -7.89
CA GLU A 180 -3.23 19.44 -7.00
C GLU A 180 -2.97 18.85 -5.60
N ASP A 181 -2.97 17.52 -5.46
CA ASP A 181 -2.86 16.82 -4.18
C ASP A 181 -3.95 17.26 -3.17
N THR A 182 -5.11 17.73 -3.61
CA THR A 182 -6.18 18.24 -2.72
C THR A 182 -7.10 17.15 -2.20
N SER A 183 -7.03 15.94 -2.77
CA SER A 183 -7.71 14.74 -2.27
C SER A 183 -6.79 13.54 -2.32
N VAL A 184 -7.05 12.55 -1.46
CA VAL A 184 -6.35 11.27 -1.44
C VAL A 184 -7.36 10.14 -1.36
N TYR A 185 -7.08 9.07 -2.09
CA TYR A 185 -7.87 7.85 -2.15
C TYR A 185 -6.99 6.68 -1.77
N VAL A 186 -7.42 5.91 -0.77
CA VAL A 186 -6.73 4.69 -0.33
C VAL A 186 -7.67 3.52 -0.53
N VAL A 187 -7.14 2.48 -1.16
CA VAL A 187 -7.82 1.22 -1.41
C VAL A 187 -7.02 0.11 -0.73
N VAL A 188 -7.67 -0.68 0.12
CA VAL A 188 -7.08 -1.93 0.63
C VAL A 188 -7.94 -3.10 0.21
N ARG A 189 -7.32 -4.06 -0.47
CA ARG A 189 -7.93 -5.33 -0.86
C ARG A 189 -7.55 -6.42 0.13
N TYR A 190 -8.48 -7.32 0.43
CA TYR A 190 -8.31 -8.39 1.42
C TYR A 190 -8.56 -9.77 0.79
N SER A 191 -7.71 -10.75 1.10
CA SER A 191 -7.88 -12.14 0.66
C SER A 191 -7.56 -13.15 1.76
N PRO A 192 -8.42 -14.15 2.03
CA PRO A 192 -9.82 -14.19 1.61
C PRO A 192 -10.63 -12.97 2.09
N PRO A 193 -11.74 -12.61 1.42
CA PRO A 193 -12.63 -11.55 1.88
C PRO A 193 -13.17 -11.81 3.29
N GLY A 194 -13.37 -10.72 4.04
CA GLY A 194 -14.11 -10.75 5.30
C GLY A 194 -15.60 -10.45 5.10
N ASN A 195 -16.26 -10.09 6.19
CA ASN A 195 -17.66 -9.63 6.20
C ASN A 195 -18.66 -10.63 5.58
N TYR A 196 -18.39 -11.92 5.74
CA TYR A 196 -19.35 -12.97 5.38
C TYR A 196 -20.44 -13.05 6.45
N GLU A 197 -21.69 -12.95 6.00
CA GLU A 197 -22.86 -13.09 6.87
C GLU A 197 -22.85 -14.43 7.60
N GLY A 198 -23.23 -14.42 8.89
CA GLY A 198 -23.15 -15.59 9.76
C GLY A 198 -21.74 -15.99 10.23
N GLN A 199 -20.68 -15.29 9.81
CA GLN A 199 -19.29 -15.61 10.19
C GLN A 199 -18.64 -14.55 11.10
N TYR A 200 -19.40 -13.58 11.62
CA TYR A 200 -18.85 -12.48 12.42
C TYR A 200 -18.26 -12.93 13.76
N GLN A 201 -18.99 -13.74 14.54
CA GLN A 201 -18.56 -14.14 15.88
C GLN A 201 -17.26 -14.96 15.90
N GLU A 202 -17.01 -15.76 14.86
CA GLU A 202 -15.77 -16.53 14.73
C GLU A 202 -14.60 -15.70 14.18
N ASN A 203 -14.87 -14.56 13.51
CA ASN A 203 -13.84 -13.76 12.84
C ASN A 203 -13.56 -12.39 13.46
N VAL A 204 -14.42 -11.89 14.34
CA VAL A 204 -14.32 -10.56 14.96
C VAL A 204 -14.43 -10.73 16.47
N ARG A 205 -13.28 -10.84 17.14
CA ARG A 205 -13.20 -11.06 18.59
C ARG A 205 -13.10 -9.73 19.34
N PRO A 206 -13.50 -9.64 20.63
CA PRO A 206 -13.18 -8.50 21.47
C PRO A 206 -11.66 -8.29 21.64
N GLU A 207 -11.26 -7.07 22.02
CA GLU A 207 -9.88 -6.80 22.43
C GLU A 207 -9.50 -7.66 23.66
N GLY A 208 -8.26 -8.16 23.71
CA GLY A 208 -7.75 -8.92 24.86
C GLY A 208 -8.37 -10.30 25.03
N SER A 209 -8.87 -10.90 23.94
CA SER A 209 -9.41 -12.27 23.90
C SER A 209 -8.33 -13.36 23.82
N CYS A 210 -7.07 -12.95 23.97
CA CYS A 210 -5.84 -13.69 24.20
C CYS A 210 -5.17 -12.99 25.39
#